data_AF-A0A1G4VZL7-F1
#
_entry.id   AF-A0A1G4VZL7-F1
#
_cell.length_a   1.000
_cell.length_b   1.000
_cell.length_c   1.000
_cell.angle_alpha   90.00
_cell.angle_beta   90.00
_cell.angle_gamma   90.00
#
_symmetry.space_group_name_H-M   'P 1'
#
loop_
_entity.id
_entity.type
_entity.pdbx_description
1 polymer ?
#
loop_
_entity_poly.entity_id
_entity_poly.type
_entity_poly.pdbx_seq_one_letter_code
_entity_poly.pdbx_strand_id
1 'polypeptide(L)'
;MQERVIELAAKLFQQHGIVNYSFGFDRAIRRAGVCNYRDKRITLSKHLVLTGDLHQIEQVLLHEIAHALCGEGAGHGAIWKNKATELGYLHQRIDGNQIARESARYLGVCPGGHEHFRSRKPTSLLSCKHCAPKFSRRHLIDWSLR
;
A
#
# COMPACT_ATOMS: atom_id res chain seq x y z
N MET A 1 0.13 -6.02 -18.01
CA MET A 1 0.72 -5.34 -16.84
C MET A 1 1.18 -6.33 -15.77
N GLN A 2 0.30 -7.18 -15.21
CA GLN A 2 0.68 -8.13 -14.15
C GLN A 2 1.89 -9.01 -14.50
N GLU A 3 1.95 -9.55 -15.72
CA GLU A 3 3.09 -10.34 -16.21
C GLU A 3 4.43 -9.56 -16.13
N ARG A 4 4.46 -8.32 -16.64
CA ARG A 4 5.63 -7.43 -16.54
C ARG A 4 6.06 -7.19 -15.08
N VAL A 5 5.10 -7.14 -14.16
CA VAL A 5 5.40 -6.98 -12.72
C VAL A 5 5.97 -8.26 -12.13
N ILE A 6 5.49 -9.43 -12.56
CA ILE A 6 6.05 -10.73 -12.15
C ILE A 6 7.49 -10.85 -12.65
N GLU A 7 7.76 -10.50 -13.91
CA GLU A 7 9.10 -10.49 -14.49
C GLU A 7 10.03 -9.53 -13.76
N LEU A 8 9.57 -8.31 -13.47
CA LEU A 8 10.32 -7.32 -12.68
C LEU A 8 10.63 -7.83 -11.28
N ALA A 9 9.64 -8.40 -10.58
CA ALA A 9 9.83 -8.96 -9.25
C ALA A 9 10.85 -10.11 -9.28
N ALA A 10 10.75 -11.02 -10.24
CA ALA A 10 11.69 -12.12 -10.42
C ALA A 10 13.13 -11.60 -10.66
N LYS A 11 13.28 -10.61 -11.54
CA LYS A 11 14.57 -9.96 -11.82
C LYS A 11 15.16 -9.33 -10.56
N LEU A 12 14.38 -8.55 -9.81
CA LEU A 12 14.85 -7.89 -8.59
C LEU A 12 15.18 -8.90 -7.48
N PHE A 13 14.40 -9.96 -7.35
CA PHE A 13 14.67 -11.02 -6.39
C PHE A 13 15.99 -11.70 -6.70
N GLN A 14 16.24 -12.03 -7.97
CA GLN A 14 17.52 -12.59 -8.41
C GLN A 14 18.68 -11.61 -8.17
N GLN A 15 18.52 -10.36 -8.59
CA GLN A 15 19.55 -9.31 -8.47
C GLN A 15 19.97 -9.06 -7.02
N HIS A 16 19.03 -9.15 -6.08
CA HIS A 16 19.27 -8.87 -4.66
C HIS A 16 19.34 -10.13 -3.77
N GLY A 17 19.42 -11.32 -4.36
CA GLY A 17 19.61 -12.57 -3.63
C GLY A 17 18.41 -13.00 -2.76
N ILE A 18 17.20 -12.60 -3.11
CA ILE A 18 15.97 -12.99 -2.41
C ILE A 18 15.55 -14.39 -2.83
N VAL A 19 16.00 -15.39 -2.06
CA VAL A 19 15.74 -16.82 -2.34
C VAL A 19 14.72 -17.45 -1.40
N ASN A 20 14.51 -16.86 -0.23
CA ASN A 20 13.65 -17.37 0.82
C ASN A 20 12.27 -16.72 0.87
N TYR A 21 11.97 -15.76 -0.02
CA TYR A 21 10.66 -15.14 -0.13
C TYR A 21 9.99 -15.49 -1.47
N SER A 22 8.67 -15.66 -1.45
CA SER A 22 7.84 -15.75 -2.65
C SER A 22 7.24 -14.39 -3.01
N PHE A 23 6.89 -14.20 -4.29
CA PHE A 23 6.18 -13.01 -4.78
C PHE A 23 4.69 -13.29 -5.03
N GLY A 24 3.84 -12.28 -4.90
CA GLY A 24 2.47 -12.36 -5.41
C GLY A 24 1.68 -11.07 -5.28
N PHE A 25 0.37 -11.18 -5.43
CA PHE A 25 -0.54 -10.04 -5.32
C PHE A 25 -1.58 -10.24 -4.23
N ASP A 26 -2.04 -9.13 -3.65
CA ASP A 26 -3.16 -9.08 -2.72
C ASP A 26 -4.22 -8.04 -3.15
N ARG A 27 -5.29 -7.92 -2.37
CA ARG A 27 -6.41 -6.99 -2.63
C ARG A 27 -6.41 -5.78 -1.69
N ALA A 28 -5.25 -5.38 -1.17
CA ALA A 28 -5.16 -4.24 -0.26
C ALA A 28 -5.48 -2.93 -0.99
N ILE A 29 -6.31 -2.09 -0.38
CA ILE A 29 -6.73 -0.80 -0.97
C ILE A 29 -6.08 0.40 -0.30
N ARG A 30 -5.20 0.20 0.69
CA ARG A 30 -4.60 1.27 1.51
C ARG A 30 -3.09 1.16 1.67
N ARG A 31 -2.50 0.07 1.18
CA ARG A 31 -1.06 -0.15 1.15
C ARG A 31 -0.69 -0.65 -0.23
N ALA A 32 0.51 -0.27 -0.66
CA ALA A 32 1.01 -0.56 -1.99
C ALA A 32 1.69 -1.93 -2.04
N GLY A 33 2.47 -2.27 -1.02
CA GLY A 33 3.13 -3.56 -0.82
C GLY A 33 3.04 -4.05 0.61
N VAL A 34 3.57 -5.24 0.87
CA VAL A 34 3.97 -5.71 2.21
C VAL A 34 4.99 -6.85 2.09
N CYS A 35 5.99 -6.85 2.97
CA CYS A 35 6.82 -7.99 3.29
C CYS A 35 6.21 -8.75 4.49
N ASN A 36 5.68 -9.95 4.24
CA ASN A 36 5.16 -10.84 5.27
C ASN A 36 6.29 -11.76 5.77
N TYR A 37 6.76 -11.51 6.98
CA TYR A 37 7.87 -12.24 7.61
C TYR A 37 7.52 -13.67 8.03
N ARG A 38 6.25 -13.96 8.30
CA ARG A 38 5.76 -15.28 8.74
C ARG A 38 5.65 -16.23 7.55
N ASP A 39 4.96 -15.80 6.50
CA ASP A 39 4.70 -16.61 5.31
C ASP A 39 5.84 -16.50 4.28
N LYS A 40 6.87 -15.70 4.60
CA LYS A 40 7.99 -15.37 3.72
C LYS A 40 7.50 -15.00 2.32
N ARG A 41 6.68 -13.96 2.27
CA ARG A 41 6.02 -13.54 1.04
C ARG A 41 6.00 -12.02 0.90
N ILE A 42 6.44 -11.52 -0.24
CA ILE A 42 6.25 -10.12 -0.62
C ILE A 42 5.03 -10.05 -1.54
N THR A 43 4.08 -9.19 -1.21
CA THR A 43 2.92 -8.95 -2.07
C THR A 43 2.76 -7.49 -2.44
N LEU A 44 2.30 -7.24 -3.67
CA LEU A 44 1.80 -5.94 -4.09
C LEU A 44 0.29 -5.93 -4.16
N SER A 45 -0.30 -4.75 -3.93
CA SER A 45 -1.71 -4.53 -4.18
C SER A 45 -2.02 -4.67 -5.66
N LYS A 46 -3.03 -5.46 -6.02
CA LYS A 46 -3.55 -5.50 -7.39
C LYS A 46 -4.01 -4.13 -7.88
N HIS A 47 -4.44 -3.26 -6.98
CA HIS A 47 -4.88 -1.92 -7.33
C HIS A 47 -3.73 -1.02 -7.74
N LEU A 48 -2.62 -1.06 -6.99
CA LEU A 48 -1.37 -0.40 -7.40
C LEU A 48 -0.94 -0.87 -8.79
N VAL A 49 -0.99 -2.17 -9.05
CA VAL A 49 -0.57 -2.72 -10.36
C VAL A 49 -1.48 -2.28 -11.51
N LEU A 50 -2.74 -1.93 -11.22
CA LEU A 50 -3.69 -1.47 -12.22
C LEU A 50 -3.56 0.03 -12.52
N THR A 51 -3.15 0.84 -11.54
CA THR A 51 -3.16 2.30 -11.67
C THR A 51 -1.77 2.93 -11.71
N GLY A 52 -0.78 2.26 -11.13
CA GLY A 52 0.61 2.69 -11.10
C GLY A 52 1.38 2.35 -12.36
N ASP A 53 2.42 3.14 -12.63
CA ASP A 53 3.42 2.81 -13.63
C ASP A 53 4.47 1.82 -13.10
N LEU A 54 5.29 1.29 -14.01
CA LEU A 54 6.32 0.30 -13.66
C LEU A 54 7.40 0.84 -12.73
N HIS A 55 7.74 2.12 -12.82
CA HIS A 55 8.74 2.72 -11.95
C HIS A 55 8.22 2.84 -10.52
N GLN A 56 6.97 3.26 -10.34
CA GLN A 56 6.31 3.25 -9.03
C GLN A 56 6.26 1.84 -8.44
N ILE A 57 5.90 0.84 -9.26
CA ILE A 57 5.87 -0.57 -8.86
C ILE A 57 7.25 -1.07 -8.43
N GLU A 58 8.29 -0.73 -9.19
CA GLU A 58 9.70 -1.02 -8.85
C GLU A 58 10.06 -0.42 -7.49
N GLN A 59 9.75 0.86 -7.26
CA GLN A 59 10.02 1.52 -5.99
C GLN A 59 9.32 0.83 -4.80
N VAL A 60 8.11 0.31 -4.99
CA VAL A 60 7.42 -0.48 -3.95
C VAL A 60 8.10 -1.83 -3.74
N LEU A 61 8.54 -2.51 -4.80
CA LEU A 61 9.29 -3.78 -4.67
C LEU A 61 10.61 -3.57 -3.92
N LEU A 62 11.39 -2.54 -4.28
CA LEU A 62 12.65 -2.24 -3.60
C LEU A 62 12.44 -1.95 -2.11
N HIS A 63 11.34 -1.26 -1.75
CA HIS A 63 10.94 -1.04 -0.36
C HIS A 63 10.72 -2.36 0.40
N GLU A 64 9.93 -3.27 -0.16
CA GLU A 64 9.62 -4.55 0.50
C GLU A 64 10.80 -5.53 0.48
N ILE A 65 11.66 -5.47 -0.54
CA ILE A 65 12.92 -6.23 -0.61
C ILE A 65 13.88 -5.75 0.48
N ALA A 66 13.99 -4.44 0.71
CA ALA A 66 14.79 -3.90 1.81
C ALA A 66 14.32 -4.44 3.17
N HIS A 67 13.01 -4.55 3.39
CA HIS A 67 12.44 -5.20 4.58
C HIS A 67 12.82 -6.67 4.68
N ALA A 68 12.70 -7.43 3.60
CA ALA A 68 13.09 -8.84 3.58
C ALA A 68 14.57 -9.06 3.93
N LEU A 69 15.46 -8.17 3.48
CA LEU A 69 16.90 -8.23 3.75
C LEU A 69 17.27 -7.78 5.17
N CYS A 70 16.58 -6.79 5.73
CA CYS A 70 16.92 -6.23 7.04
C CYS A 70 16.23 -6.96 8.21
N GLY A 71 15.11 -7.62 7.94
CA GLY A 71 14.29 -8.28 8.95
C GLY A 71 13.34 -7.34 9.70
N GLU A 72 12.33 -7.94 10.34
CA GLU A 72 11.20 -7.24 10.97
C GLU A 72 11.62 -6.20 12.02
N GLY A 73 12.62 -6.53 12.84
CA GLY A 73 13.09 -5.65 13.92
C GLY A 73 13.73 -4.35 13.46
N ALA A 74 14.16 -4.26 12.19
CA ALA A 74 14.77 -3.04 11.66
C ALA A 74 13.75 -1.93 11.42
N GLY A 75 12.48 -2.28 11.13
CA GLY A 75 11.46 -1.33 10.69
C GLY A 75 11.96 -0.43 9.56
N HIS A 76 11.63 0.87 9.61
CA HIS A 76 12.22 1.89 8.73
C HIS A 76 13.42 2.61 9.38
N GLY A 77 14.17 1.91 10.24
CA GLY A 77 15.35 2.42 10.95
C GLY A 77 16.58 2.63 10.04
N ALA A 78 17.71 3.00 10.64
CA ALA A 78 18.94 3.33 9.90
C ALA A 78 19.44 2.18 9.00
N ILE A 79 19.39 0.94 9.51
CA ILE A 79 19.79 -0.26 8.76
C ILE A 79 18.94 -0.40 7.49
N TRP A 80 17.62 -0.29 7.63
CA TRP A 80 16.69 -0.35 6.50
C TRP A 80 16.90 0.79 5.52
N LYS A 81 17.09 2.03 6.00
CA LYS A 81 17.30 3.19 5.13
C LYS A 81 18.56 3.03 4.29
N ASN A 82 19.66 2.61 4.91
CA ASN A 82 20.93 2.37 4.22
C ASN A 82 20.79 1.29 3.16
N LYS A 83 20.18 0.15 3.51
CA LYS A 83 19.93 -0.93 2.56
C LYS A 83 19.00 -0.47 1.43
N ALA A 84 17.90 0.20 1.74
CA ALA A 84 16.96 0.70 0.73
C ALA A 84 17.64 1.66 -0.26
N THR A 85 18.51 2.57 0.22
CA THR A 85 19.32 3.44 -0.66
C THR A 85 20.25 2.63 -1.56
N GLU A 86 20.94 1.62 -1.02
CA GLU A 86 21.82 0.73 -1.79
C GLU A 86 21.07 -0.03 -2.90
N LEU A 87 19.82 -0.41 -2.64
CA LEU A 87 18.94 -1.05 -3.64
C LEU A 87 18.42 -0.07 -4.70
N GLY A 88 18.63 1.24 -4.54
CA GLY A 88 18.10 2.27 -5.45
C GLY A 88 16.69 2.76 -5.11
N TYR A 89 16.19 2.49 -3.90
CA TYR A 89 14.92 3.08 -3.44
C TYR A 89 15.09 4.58 -3.18
N LEU A 90 14.19 5.37 -3.77
CA LEU A 90 14.25 6.83 -3.77
C LEU A 90 13.70 7.50 -2.50
N HIS A 91 13.25 6.72 -1.50
CA HIS A 91 12.63 7.23 -0.26
C HIS A 91 11.40 8.10 -0.50
N GLN A 92 10.74 7.91 -1.65
CA GLN A 92 9.50 8.60 -1.97
C GLN A 92 8.33 7.94 -1.24
N ARG A 93 7.49 8.77 -0.63
CA ARG A 93 6.29 8.30 0.05
C ARG A 93 5.30 7.75 -0.98
N ILE A 94 4.96 6.48 -0.85
CA ILE A 94 3.89 5.88 -1.64
C ILE A 94 2.57 6.22 -0.98
N ASP A 95 1.75 7.05 -1.62
CA ASP A 95 0.48 7.49 -1.03
C ASP A 95 -0.59 6.41 -1.15
N GLY A 96 -0.76 5.63 -0.08
CA GLY A 96 -1.85 4.65 0.03
C GLY A 96 -3.25 5.26 -0.08
N ASN A 97 -3.41 6.59 0.12
CA ASN A 97 -4.69 7.26 -0.10
C ASN A 97 -5.02 7.37 -1.59
N GLN A 98 -4.03 7.59 -2.47
CA GLN A 98 -4.25 7.58 -3.90
C GLN A 98 -4.76 6.22 -4.38
N ILE A 99 -4.13 5.14 -3.92
CA ILE A 99 -4.60 3.76 -4.18
C ILE A 99 -6.03 3.59 -3.68
N ALA A 100 -6.34 4.07 -2.47
CA ALA A 100 -7.69 3.99 -1.90
C ALA A 100 -8.70 4.78 -2.73
N ARG A 101 -8.35 5.97 -3.19
CA ARG A 101 -9.18 6.86 -4.02
C ARG A 101 -9.55 6.20 -5.34
N GLU A 102 -8.56 5.66 -6.03
CA GLU A 102 -8.74 5.05 -7.36
C GLU A 102 -9.48 3.70 -7.28
N SER A 103 -9.39 3.01 -6.14
CA SER A 103 -9.89 1.64 -5.97
C SER A 103 -11.22 1.54 -5.22
N ALA A 104 -11.63 2.59 -4.53
CA ALA A 104 -12.82 2.54 -3.70
C ALA A 104 -14.09 2.55 -4.54
N ARG A 105 -14.97 1.60 -4.23
CA ARG A 105 -16.32 1.53 -4.78
C ARG A 105 -17.26 2.54 -4.14
N TYR A 106 -16.98 2.94 -2.89
CA TYR A 106 -17.82 3.87 -2.15
C TYR A 106 -17.02 5.12 -1.77
N LEU A 107 -17.59 6.27 -2.12
CA LEU A 107 -17.15 7.58 -1.68
C LEU A 107 -18.06 8.02 -0.53
N GLY A 108 -17.42 8.38 0.58
CA GLY A 108 -18.05 8.97 1.74
C GLY A 108 -17.71 10.45 1.81
N VAL A 109 -18.67 11.35 1.96
CA VAL A 109 -18.44 12.79 2.15
C VAL A 109 -19.10 13.23 3.45
N CYS A 110 -18.35 13.94 4.30
CA CYS A 110 -18.90 14.53 5.51
C CYS A 110 -19.35 16.00 5.29
N PRO A 111 -20.14 16.60 6.19
CA PRO A 111 -20.55 18.01 6.08
C PRO A 111 -19.39 19.02 6.00
N GLY A 112 -18.20 18.65 6.49
CA GLY A 112 -16.99 19.46 6.36
C GLY A 112 -16.24 19.30 5.03
N GLY A 113 -16.77 18.55 4.07
CA GLY A 113 -16.17 18.34 2.75
C GLY A 113 -15.06 17.27 2.67
N HIS A 114 -14.70 16.61 3.78
CA HIS A 114 -13.69 15.55 3.74
C HIS A 114 -14.21 14.29 3.04
N GLU A 115 -13.38 13.75 2.14
CA GLU A 115 -13.64 12.51 1.43
C GLU A 115 -13.10 11.28 2.17
N HIS A 116 -13.87 10.19 2.10
CA HIS A 116 -13.56 8.91 2.71
C HIS A 116 -13.78 7.78 1.72
N PHE A 117 -12.81 6.88 1.61
CA PHE A 117 -12.81 5.83 0.60
C PHE A 117 -12.96 4.44 1.23
N ARG A 118 -13.91 3.66 0.71
CA ARG A 118 -14.20 2.27 1.14
C ARG A 118 -14.47 1.34 -0.04
N SER A 119 -14.07 0.08 0.12
CA SER A 119 -14.41 -1.00 -0.82
C SER A 119 -15.85 -1.53 -0.66
N ARG A 120 -16.44 -1.36 0.53
CA ARG A 120 -17.80 -1.81 0.87
C ARG A 120 -18.55 -0.71 1.61
N LYS A 121 -19.87 -0.65 1.44
CA LYS A 121 -20.74 0.25 2.21
C LYS A 121 -20.62 -0.10 3.70
N PRO A 122 -20.36 0.86 4.60
CA PRO A 122 -20.40 0.62 6.04
C PRO A 122 -21.80 0.17 6.47
N THR A 123 -21.85 -0.78 7.42
CA THR A 123 -23.11 -1.21 8.05
C THR A 123 -23.49 -0.34 9.24
N SER A 124 -22.50 0.30 9.88
CA SER A 124 -22.71 1.24 10.98
C SER A 124 -22.57 2.69 10.52
N LEU A 125 -23.23 3.61 11.25
CA LEU A 125 -23.02 5.04 11.07
C LEU A 125 -21.58 5.40 11.44
N LEU A 126 -20.90 6.08 10.53
CA LEU A 126 -19.55 6.59 10.73
C LEU A 126 -19.58 8.12 10.71
N SER A 127 -18.79 8.75 11.57
CA SER A 127 -18.57 10.19 11.54
C SER A 127 -17.11 10.53 11.23
N CYS A 128 -16.88 11.70 10.65
CA CYS A 128 -15.57 12.15 10.21
C CYS A 128 -14.65 12.46 11.41
N LYS A 129 -13.52 11.73 11.49
CA LYS A 129 -12.48 11.97 12.50
C LYS A 129 -11.69 13.26 12.31
N HIS A 130 -11.66 13.80 11.08
CA HIS A 130 -11.04 15.10 10.81
C HIS A 130 -11.90 16.25 11.34
N CYS A 131 -13.23 16.10 11.33
CA CYS A 131 -14.14 17.10 11.91
C CYS A 131 -14.21 17.02 13.44
N ALA A 132 -14.21 15.82 14.02
CA ALA A 132 -14.18 15.64 15.47
C ALA A 132 -13.49 14.33 15.86
N PRO A 133 -12.66 14.32 16.93
CA PRO A 133 -11.92 13.13 17.34
C PRO A 133 -12.84 12.01 17.88
N LYS A 134 -14.00 12.36 18.43
CA LYS A 134 -15.03 11.43 18.91
C LYS A 134 -16.21 11.35 17.93
N PHE A 135 -16.97 10.25 18.01
CA PHE A 135 -18.17 10.09 17.19
C PHE A 135 -19.14 11.27 17.39
N SER A 136 -19.63 11.84 16.29
CA SER A 136 -20.54 12.98 16.31
C SER A 136 -21.56 12.86 15.19
N ARG A 137 -22.85 12.89 15.55
CA ARG A 137 -23.95 12.90 14.58
C ARG A 137 -23.94 14.13 13.68
N ARG A 138 -23.29 15.22 14.09
CA ARG A 138 -23.11 16.44 13.26
C ARG A 138 -22.14 16.25 12.10
N HIS A 139 -21.33 15.20 12.12
CA HIS A 139 -20.30 14.93 11.12
C HIS A 139 -20.45 13.54 10.51
N LEU A 140 -21.69 13.06 10.37
CA LEU A 140 -21.98 11.80 9.70
C LEU A 140 -21.44 11.83 8.27
N ILE A 141 -20.83 10.72 7.86
CA ILE A 141 -20.33 10.54 6.51
C ILE A 141 -21.50 9.98 5.70
N ASP A 142 -21.88 10.69 4.64
CA ASP A 142 -22.84 10.22 3.66
C ASP A 142 -22.12 9.40 2.59
N TRP A 143 -22.65 8.22 2.24
CA TRP A 143 -21.97 7.23 1.41
C TRP A 143 -22.72 6.97 0.11
N SER A 144 -22.08 7.25 -1.02
CA SER A 144 -22.56 6.92 -2.37
C SER A 144 -21.69 5.86 -3.04
N LEU A 145 -22.29 5.12 -3.97
CA LEU A 145 -21.54 4.26 -4.90
C LEU A 145 -20.92 5.18 -5.97
N ARG A 146 -19.63 4.98 -6.25
CA ARG A 146 -18.92 5.68 -7.33
C ARG A 146 -19.14 4.99 -8.67
#